data_AF-M1SML3-F1
#
_entry.id   AF-M1SML3-F1
#
_cell.length_a   1.000
_cell.length_b   1.000
_cell.length_c   1.000
_cell.angle_alpha   90.00
_cell.angle_beta   90.00
_cell.angle_gamma   90.00
#
_symmetry.space_group_name_H-M   'P 1'
#
loop_
_entity.id
_entity.type
_entity.pdbx_description
1 polymer ?
#
loop_
_entity_poly.entity_id
_entity_poly.type
_entity_poly.pdbx_seq_one_letter_code
_entity_poly.pdbx_strand_id
1 'polypeptide(L)'
;MNTAADLQVTEGAGRGKPEIHRAPRWDRAVSMAIDEKIDGMNLAAKMRANLFQIQGKPLNAGMDDFMKELRSHSNNKVRNNNRVLSMIFFLAEIEKEKHSFKFEQLTHNEQVRFIEAINQIKAVASIFPTDLAIK
;
A
#
# COMPACT_ATOMS: atom_id res chain seq x y z
N MET A 1 48.62 -15.63 58.18
CA MET A 1 48.67 -14.89 56.90
C MET A 1 47.93 -15.72 55.88
N ASN A 2 46.91 -15.12 55.27
CA ASN A 2 45.81 -15.73 54.50
C ASN A 2 46.29 -16.34 53.17
N THR A 3 45.92 -17.59 52.89
CA THR A 3 44.81 -18.04 52.00
C THR A 3 45.21 -18.14 50.53
N ALA A 4 45.35 -19.38 50.06
CA ALA A 4 45.28 -19.76 48.65
C ALA A 4 44.30 -20.93 48.54
N ALA A 5 43.11 -20.68 47.98
CA ALA A 5 42.29 -21.68 47.32
C ALA A 5 41.18 -20.99 46.52
N ASP A 6 41.03 -21.48 45.29
CA ASP A 6 39.82 -21.52 44.47
C ASP A 6 39.37 -20.30 43.67
N LEU A 7 39.85 -20.34 42.41
CA LEU A 7 39.11 -19.99 41.21
C LEU A 7 37.71 -20.63 41.20
N GLN A 8 36.66 -19.80 41.15
CA GLN A 8 35.46 -20.12 40.37
C GLN A 8 35.00 -18.88 39.61
N VAL A 9 35.27 -18.90 38.31
CA VAL A 9 34.71 -17.98 37.31
C VAL A 9 33.23 -18.29 37.22
N THR A 10 32.38 -17.39 37.71
CA THR A 10 30.94 -17.53 37.55
C THR A 10 30.53 -17.25 36.12
N GLU A 11 29.94 -18.31 35.57
CA GLU A 11 29.23 -18.49 34.32
C GLU A 11 28.61 -17.24 33.69
N GLY A 12 28.78 -17.15 32.37
CA GLY A 12 28.20 -16.12 31.52
C GLY A 12 26.67 -16.06 31.64
N ALA A 13 26.18 -14.99 32.24
CA ALA A 13 24.80 -14.56 32.08
C ALA A 13 24.58 -14.16 30.62
N GLY A 14 23.91 -15.04 29.87
CA GLY A 14 23.48 -14.77 28.51
C GLY A 14 22.74 -13.43 28.46
N ARG A 15 23.23 -12.51 27.62
CA ARG A 15 22.50 -11.29 27.28
C ARG A 15 21.24 -11.71 26.53
N GLY A 16 20.14 -11.91 27.26
CA GLY A 16 18.82 -11.97 26.65
C GLY A 16 18.68 -10.77 25.73
N LYS A 17 18.32 -11.02 24.47
CA LYS A 17 18.02 -9.93 23.52
C LYS A 17 17.03 -8.99 24.22
N PRO A 18 17.25 -7.66 24.20
CA PRO A 18 16.30 -6.76 24.81
C PRO A 18 14.91 -7.08 24.25
N GLU A 19 13.95 -7.31 25.14
CA GLU A 19 12.55 -7.44 24.75
C GLU A 19 12.24 -6.25 23.86
N ILE A 20 11.84 -6.53 22.61
CA ILE A 20 11.35 -5.50 21.72
C ILE A 20 10.10 -4.97 22.40
N HIS A 21 10.21 -3.84 23.10
CA HIS A 21 9.08 -3.20 23.75
C HIS A 21 8.02 -2.92 22.68
N ARG A 22 7.03 -3.80 22.59
CA ARG A 22 5.89 -3.65 21.68
C ARG A 22 4.89 -2.77 22.41
N ALA A 23 4.52 -1.65 21.78
CA ALA A 23 3.40 -0.84 22.25
C ALA A 23 2.17 -1.74 22.46
N PRO A 24 1.39 -1.53 23.55
CA PRO A 24 0.18 -2.31 23.83
C PRO A 24 -0.76 -2.38 22.62
N ARG A 25 -1.53 -3.46 22.52
CA ARG A 25 -2.36 -3.79 21.34
C ARG A 25 -3.31 -2.66 20.90
N TRP A 26 -3.74 -1.82 21.84
CA TRP A 26 -4.66 -0.69 21.65
C TRP A 26 -3.97 0.65 21.37
N ASP A 27 -2.65 0.75 21.53
CA ASP A 27 -1.84 1.96 21.32
C ASP A 27 -1.03 1.89 20.01
N ARG A 28 -1.41 0.94 19.13
CA ARG A 28 -0.82 0.78 17.79
C ARG A 28 -1.48 1.68 16.75
N ALA A 29 -1.99 2.84 17.15
CA ALA A 29 -2.27 3.91 16.21
C ALA A 29 -0.94 4.61 15.90
N VAL A 30 -0.06 3.93 15.16
CA VAL A 30 1.13 4.59 14.61
C VAL A 30 0.60 5.62 13.62
N SER A 31 0.68 6.90 13.99
CA SER A 31 0.39 8.00 13.09
C SER A 31 1.49 8.05 12.04
N MET A 32 1.34 7.24 11.00
CA MET A 32 2.22 7.27 9.84
C MET A 32 1.96 8.55 9.03
N ALA A 33 3.04 9.18 8.57
CA ALA A 33 2.94 10.24 7.58
C ALA A 33 2.27 9.71 6.30
N ILE A 34 1.71 10.60 5.50
CA ILE A 34 1.03 10.23 4.24
C ILE A 34 2.01 9.46 3.33
N ASP A 35 3.24 9.92 3.23
CA ASP A 35 4.28 9.30 2.39
C ASP A 35 4.60 7.87 2.85
N GLU A 36 4.75 7.66 4.17
CA GLU A 36 4.97 6.32 4.75
C GLU A 36 3.81 5.36 4.44
N LYS A 37 2.57 5.87 4.44
CA LYS A 37 1.39 5.07 4.06
C LYS A 37 1.46 4.69 2.58
N ILE A 38 1.84 5.62 1.70
CA ILE A 38 1.96 5.38 0.25
C ILE A 38 3.03 4.31 0.01
N ASP A 39 4.22 4.50 0.58
CA ASP A 39 5.34 3.57 0.45
C ASP A 39 4.99 2.18 0.98
N GLY A 40 4.33 2.11 2.15
CA GLY A 40 3.85 0.86 2.73
C GLY A 40 2.83 0.15 1.84
N MET A 41 1.88 0.89 1.24
CA MET A 41 0.90 0.32 0.31
C MET A 41 1.55 -0.20 -0.98
N ASN A 42 2.53 0.54 -1.53
CA ASN A 42 3.27 0.15 -2.72
C ASN A 42 4.15 -1.08 -2.45
N LEU A 43 4.86 -1.12 -1.33
CA LEU A 43 5.63 -2.28 -0.90
C LEU A 43 4.73 -3.52 -0.74
N ALA A 44 3.57 -3.36 -0.08
CA ALA A 44 2.62 -4.45 0.08
C ALA A 44 2.06 -4.94 -1.27
N ALA A 45 1.86 -4.04 -2.24
CA ALA A 45 1.45 -4.42 -3.60
C ALA A 45 2.52 -5.26 -4.32
N LYS A 46 3.80 -4.87 -4.22
CA LYS A 46 4.94 -5.65 -4.75
C LYS A 46 5.02 -7.04 -4.10
N MET A 47 4.85 -7.13 -2.78
CA MET A 47 4.84 -8.41 -2.06
C MET A 47 3.67 -9.32 -2.50
N ARG A 48 2.48 -8.74 -2.70
CA ARG A 48 1.31 -9.48 -3.22
C ARG A 48 1.57 -10.04 -4.62
N ALA A 49 2.24 -9.28 -5.48
CA ALA A 49 2.60 -9.75 -6.81
C ALA A 49 3.45 -11.03 -6.76
N ASN A 50 4.49 -11.04 -5.93
CA ASN A 50 5.34 -12.23 -5.73
C ASN A 50 4.54 -13.43 -5.20
N LEU A 51 3.68 -13.20 -4.20
CA LEU A 51 2.84 -14.26 -3.63
C LEU A 51 1.86 -14.84 -4.66
N PHE A 52 1.22 -13.99 -5.47
CA PHE A 52 0.27 -14.42 -6.49
C PHE A 52 0.94 -15.19 -7.61
N GLN A 53 2.17 -14.82 -8.00
CA GLN A 53 2.97 -15.60 -8.92
C GLN A 53 3.23 -17.02 -8.39
N ILE A 54 3.63 -17.15 -7.11
CA ILE A 54 3.83 -18.47 -6.46
C ILE A 54 2.53 -19.29 -6.44
N GLN A 55 1.39 -18.62 -6.23
CA GLN A 55 0.07 -19.25 -6.17
C GLN A 55 -0.57 -19.50 -7.55
N GLY A 56 0.07 -19.10 -8.64
CA GLY A 56 -0.51 -19.17 -10.00
C GLY A 56 -1.77 -18.32 -10.19
N LYS A 57 -1.96 -17.27 -9.37
CA LYS A 57 -3.11 -16.36 -9.47
C LYS A 57 -2.85 -15.24 -10.48
N PRO A 58 -3.86 -14.84 -11.27
CA PRO A 58 -3.70 -13.73 -12.19
C PRO A 58 -3.45 -12.42 -11.44
N LEU A 59 -2.45 -11.66 -11.87
CA LEU A 59 -2.14 -10.35 -11.30
C LEU A 59 -3.16 -9.33 -11.79
N ASN A 60 -3.56 -8.42 -10.90
CA ASN A 60 -4.37 -7.24 -11.24
C ASN A 60 -5.70 -7.56 -11.97
N ALA A 61 -6.24 -8.78 -11.83
CA ALA A 61 -7.41 -9.24 -12.59
C ALA A 61 -8.64 -8.34 -12.46
N GLY A 62 -8.80 -7.65 -11.33
CA GLY A 62 -9.91 -6.71 -11.11
C GLY A 62 -9.74 -5.32 -11.73
N MET A 63 -8.59 -5.00 -12.34
CA MET A 63 -8.35 -3.64 -12.88
C MET A 63 -9.20 -3.32 -14.08
N ASP A 64 -9.37 -4.28 -14.99
CA ASP A 64 -10.21 -4.09 -16.16
C ASP A 64 -11.68 -3.90 -15.78
N ASP A 65 -12.17 -4.66 -14.80
CA ASP A 65 -13.55 -4.51 -14.32
C ASP A 65 -13.75 -3.20 -13.56
N PHE A 66 -12.76 -2.77 -12.77
CA PHE A 66 -12.75 -1.44 -12.15
C PHE A 66 -12.83 -0.31 -13.18
N MET A 67 -12.00 -0.36 -14.23
CA MET A 67 -12.03 0.64 -15.30
C MET A 67 -13.35 0.61 -16.09
N LYS A 68 -13.90 -0.58 -16.36
CA LYS A 68 -15.20 -0.73 -17.02
C LYS A 68 -16.31 -0.13 -16.18
N GLU A 69 -16.32 -0.36 -14.87
CA GLU A 69 -17.32 0.19 -13.96
C GLU A 69 -17.34 1.73 -14.00
N LEU A 70 -16.15 2.36 -13.95
CA LEU A 70 -16.04 3.82 -14.05
C LEU A 70 -16.48 4.37 -15.42
N ARG A 71 -16.34 3.59 -16.49
CA ARG A 71 -16.76 3.94 -17.85
C ARG A 71 -18.20 3.57 -18.16
N SER A 72 -18.88 2.81 -17.29
CA SER A 72 -20.17 2.24 -17.62
C SER A 72 -21.23 3.31 -17.85
N HIS A 73 -21.92 3.20 -19.00
CA HIS A 73 -23.03 4.09 -19.36
C HIS A 73 -24.30 3.84 -18.54
N SER A 74 -24.41 2.69 -17.87
CA SER A 74 -25.53 2.39 -16.98
C SER A 74 -25.51 3.24 -15.69
N ASN A 75 -24.38 3.87 -15.38
CA ASN A 75 -24.23 4.69 -14.19
C ASN A 75 -24.83 6.09 -14.39
N ASN A 76 -25.66 6.55 -13.46
CA ASN A 76 -26.30 7.88 -13.53
C ASN A 76 -25.32 9.07 -13.53
N LYS A 77 -24.02 8.82 -13.30
CA LYS A 77 -22.95 9.84 -13.20
C LYS A 77 -21.77 9.55 -14.13
N VAL A 78 -21.99 8.93 -15.29
CA VAL A 78 -20.94 8.53 -16.28
C VAL A 78 -19.87 9.60 -16.47
N ARG A 79 -20.27 10.86 -16.71
CA ARG A 79 -19.32 11.97 -16.93
C ARG A 79 -18.38 12.18 -15.74
N ASN A 80 -18.90 12.11 -14.52
CA ASN A 80 -18.08 12.31 -13.32
C ASN A 80 -17.20 11.09 -13.04
N ASN A 81 -17.71 9.87 -13.26
CA ASN A 81 -16.94 8.65 -13.10
C ASN A 81 -15.78 8.59 -14.11
N ASN A 82 -16.01 8.99 -15.35
CA ASN A 82 -14.95 9.15 -16.36
C ASN A 82 -13.91 10.19 -15.93
N ARG A 83 -14.32 11.31 -15.31
CA ARG A 83 -13.37 12.31 -14.78
C ARG A 83 -12.52 11.75 -13.65
N VAL A 84 -13.08 10.91 -12.77
CA VAL A 84 -12.30 10.20 -11.74
C VAL A 84 -11.26 9.29 -12.39
N LEU A 85 -11.65 8.53 -13.42
CA LEU A 85 -10.69 7.68 -14.14
C LEU A 85 -9.58 8.51 -14.82
N SER A 86 -9.94 9.60 -15.51
CA SER A 86 -8.96 10.53 -16.11
C SER A 86 -8.03 11.16 -15.07
N MET A 87 -8.51 11.44 -13.86
CA MET A 87 -7.69 11.92 -12.76
C MET A 87 -6.65 10.88 -12.33
N ILE A 88 -7.03 9.59 -12.26
CA ILE A 88 -6.09 8.50 -11.93
C ILE A 88 -5.01 8.39 -13.02
N PHE A 89 -5.40 8.42 -14.30
CA PHE A 89 -4.45 8.42 -15.41
C PHE A 89 -3.50 9.62 -15.38
N PHE A 90 -4.02 10.80 -15.06
CA PHE A 90 -3.21 12.01 -14.92
C PHE A 90 -2.19 11.90 -13.77
N LEU A 91 -2.61 11.40 -12.61
CA LEU A 91 -1.70 11.14 -11.47
C LEU A 91 -0.62 10.10 -11.82
N ALA A 92 -0.95 9.14 -12.68
CA ALA A 92 0.00 8.13 -13.17
C ALA A 92 0.91 8.63 -14.31
N GLU A 93 0.84 9.92 -14.66
CA GLU A 93 1.58 10.55 -15.76
C GLU A 93 1.39 9.80 -17.09
N ILE A 94 0.15 9.35 -17.35
CA ILE A 94 -0.23 8.68 -18.59
C ILE A 94 -0.82 9.70 -19.55
N GLU A 95 -0.29 9.70 -20.78
CA GLU A 95 -0.73 10.54 -21.88
C GLU A 95 -2.23 10.46 -22.12
N LYS A 96 -2.85 11.61 -22.43
CA LYS A 96 -4.31 11.76 -22.53
C LYS A 96 -4.90 10.84 -23.60
N GLU A 97 -4.16 10.61 -24.67
CA GLU A 97 -4.50 9.74 -25.80
C GLU A 97 -4.76 8.30 -25.34
N LYS A 98 -4.12 7.88 -24.25
CA LYS A 98 -4.23 6.54 -23.67
C LYS A 98 -5.30 6.43 -22.58
N HIS A 99 -6.02 7.50 -22.23
CA HIS A 99 -7.06 7.45 -21.18
C HIS A 99 -8.28 6.59 -21.58
N SER A 100 -8.40 6.27 -22.88
CA SER A 100 -9.40 5.34 -23.41
C SER A 100 -8.96 3.86 -23.35
N PHE A 101 -7.69 3.59 -23.04
CA PHE A 101 -7.13 2.23 -23.09
C PHE A 101 -7.66 1.36 -21.94
N LYS A 102 -7.73 0.05 -22.19
CA LYS A 102 -7.87 -0.97 -21.15
C LYS A 102 -6.56 -1.10 -20.37
N PHE A 103 -6.61 -1.69 -19.17
CA PHE A 103 -5.42 -1.82 -18.33
C PHE A 103 -4.33 -2.65 -19.04
N GLU A 104 -4.72 -3.74 -19.71
CA GLU A 104 -3.81 -4.62 -20.45
C GLU A 104 -3.13 -3.94 -21.66
N GLN A 105 -3.70 -2.86 -22.18
CA GLN A 105 -3.15 -2.11 -23.32
C GLN A 105 -2.07 -1.09 -22.89
N LEU A 106 -1.95 -0.83 -21.58
CA LEU A 106 -0.89 -0.01 -21.03
C LEU A 106 0.42 -0.78 -21.01
N THR A 107 1.54 -0.08 -21.19
CA THR A 107 2.86 -0.68 -20.97
C THR A 107 3.04 -1.10 -19.52
N HIS A 108 3.97 -2.01 -19.24
CA HIS A 108 4.21 -2.47 -17.87
C HIS A 108 4.51 -1.31 -16.90
N ASN A 109 5.32 -0.33 -17.32
CA ASN A 109 5.64 0.84 -16.50
C ASN A 109 4.39 1.69 -16.24
N GLU A 110 3.53 1.89 -17.24
CA GLU A 110 2.28 2.62 -17.07
C GLU A 110 1.31 1.89 -16.13
N GLN A 111 1.22 0.56 -16.22
CA GLN A 111 0.43 -0.25 -15.29
C GLN A 111 0.92 -0.10 -13.84
N VAL A 112 2.23 -0.10 -13.64
CA VAL A 112 2.84 0.10 -12.31
C VAL A 112 2.49 1.49 -11.78
N ARG A 113 2.73 2.56 -12.55
CA ARG A 113 2.38 3.93 -12.14
C ARG A 113 0.88 4.10 -11.88
N PHE A 114 0.04 3.42 -12.66
CA PHE A 114 -1.42 3.45 -12.45
C PHE A 114 -1.80 2.82 -11.09
N ILE A 115 -1.18 1.69 -10.72
CA ILE A 115 -1.39 1.07 -9.40
C ILE A 115 -0.87 1.95 -8.26
N GLU A 116 0.30 2.57 -8.44
CA GLU A 116 0.89 3.50 -7.47
C GLU A 116 -0.02 4.72 -7.25
N ALA A 117 -0.59 5.29 -8.32
CA ALA A 117 -1.57 6.38 -8.23
C ALA A 117 -2.83 5.96 -7.45
N ILE A 118 -3.35 4.75 -7.64
CA ILE A 118 -4.47 4.23 -6.84
C ILE A 118 -4.08 4.11 -5.36
N ASN A 119 -2.89 3.60 -5.05
CA ASN A 119 -2.43 3.50 -3.67
C ASN A 119 -2.24 4.88 -3.03
N GLN A 120 -1.78 5.88 -3.79
CA GLN A 120 -1.71 7.27 -3.35
C GLN A 120 -3.10 7.80 -2.99
N ILE A 121 -4.11 7.58 -3.86
CA ILE A 121 -5.49 7.96 -3.57
C ILE A 121 -6.01 7.26 -2.31
N LYS A 122 -5.70 5.97 -2.09
CA LYS A 122 -6.10 5.25 -0.88
C LYS A 122 -5.46 5.83 0.38
N ALA A 123 -4.19 6.19 0.32
CA ALA A 123 -3.50 6.84 1.43
C ALA A 123 -4.13 8.21 1.75
N VAL A 124 -4.42 9.01 0.72
CA VAL A 124 -5.10 10.31 0.86
C VAL A 124 -6.53 10.15 1.39
N ALA A 125 -7.29 9.17 0.91
CA ALA A 125 -8.64 8.89 1.39
C ALA A 125 -8.66 8.50 2.89
N SER A 126 -7.56 7.91 3.40
CA SER A 126 -7.45 7.54 4.82
C SER A 126 -7.36 8.74 5.78
N ILE A 127 -7.13 9.95 5.27
CA ILE A 127 -7.02 11.18 6.06
C ILE A 127 -8.13 12.18 5.75
N PHE A 128 -9.15 11.78 4.98
CA PHE A 128 -10.28 12.66 4.70
C PHE A 128 -10.99 13.07 6.00
N PRO A 129 -11.46 14.33 6.09
CA PRO A 129 -12.28 14.78 7.22
C PRO A 129 -13.53 13.91 7.37
N THR A 130 -13.96 13.69 8.60
CA THR A 130 -15.13 12.85 8.93
C THR A 130 -16.43 13.63 8.99
N ASP A 131 -16.36 14.96 8.99
CA ASP A 131 -17.46 15.91 9.17
C ASP A 131 -17.93 16.56 7.85
N LEU A 132 -17.64 15.91 6.71
CA LEU A 132 -18.08 16.37 5.39
C LEU A 132 -19.61 16.36 5.29
N ALA A 133 -20.21 17.53 5.04
CA ALA A 133 -21.64 17.70 4.87
C ALA A 133 -21.96 18.53 3.62
N ILE A 134 -23.04 18.18 2.92
CA ILE A 134 -23.58 18.92 1.78
C ILE A 134 -24.95 19.46 2.22
N LYS A 135 -25.21 20.75 1.97
CA LYS A 135 -26.49 21.41 2.25
C LYS A 135 -27.40 21.35 1.03
#